data_AF-A0A6L5XC35-F1
#
_entry.id   AF-A0A6L5XC35-F1
#
_cell.length_a   1.000
_cell.length_b   1.000
_cell.length_c   1.000
_cell.angle_alpha   90.00
_cell.angle_beta   90.00
_cell.angle_gamma   90.00
#
_symmetry.space_group_name_H-M   'P 1'
#
loop_
_entity.id
_entity.type
_entity.pdbx_description
1 polymer ?
#
loop_
_entity_poly.entity_id
_entity_poly.type
_entity_poly.pdbx_seq_one_letter_code
_entity_poly.pdbx_strand_id
1 'polypeptide(L)'
;MGLLVSLLGRYRLGRLRAFFALFSLISVPKLAFAVFALLGQVAGLHCQGIAVGLCAVAAVLLAVLYGATLGCSKLKVNNYDLDYDDLPAECDGLRLVQISDFHLGTYGHSNRFVGKVVDTVLGLKPDLIVFTGDLINVDEHEVTPHTHELQRLKAPLGVYSIMGNHDYNGNVTALEDYERNTLGWDLLLNENRVLSRSTAPGSNVASAPVYLIGVQNTSYAVFVSRGNLRQAMQGVPAGAFKILLTHDPNHWRHEVVPRTSIQLTLSGHTHAGQLRIGNWSPIQYTYPEWGGLYNDAQHGLGGSGKRMLLVSSGIGGTNHFRLGACPEVNLVILHRKK
;
A
#
# COMPACT_ATOMS: atom_id res chain seq x y z
N MET A 1 9.79 -24.37 -4.97
CA MET A 1 9.22 -23.57 -6.08
C MET A 1 10.05 -22.34 -6.47
N GLY A 2 11.12 -21.97 -5.73
CA GLY A 2 12.01 -20.85 -6.09
C GLY A 2 12.90 -21.09 -7.32
N LEU A 3 13.26 -22.35 -7.60
CA LEU A 3 14.04 -22.72 -8.80
C LEU A 3 13.24 -22.64 -10.12
N LEU A 4 11.92 -22.85 -10.05
CA LEU A 4 11.06 -22.80 -11.26
C LEU A 4 10.82 -21.36 -11.73
N VAL A 5 10.82 -20.41 -10.81
CA VAL A 5 10.64 -18.98 -11.10
C VAL A 5 11.93 -18.37 -11.67
N SER A 6 13.11 -18.80 -11.20
CA SER A 6 14.39 -18.33 -11.79
C SER A 6 14.66 -18.91 -13.18
N LEU A 7 14.21 -20.14 -13.46
CA LEU A 7 14.35 -20.79 -14.77
C LEU A 7 13.37 -20.27 -15.85
N LEU A 8 12.29 -19.59 -15.47
CA LEU A 8 11.28 -19.16 -16.43
C LEU A 8 11.57 -17.82 -17.10
N GLY A 9 12.47 -16.99 -16.60
CA GLY A 9 12.88 -15.75 -17.26
C GLY A 9 11.75 -14.70 -17.38
N ARG A 10 12.11 -13.42 -17.21
CA ARG A 10 11.18 -12.28 -17.19
C ARG A 10 10.19 -12.25 -18.38
N TYR A 11 10.63 -12.73 -19.54
CA TYR A 11 9.81 -12.84 -20.75
C TYR A 11 8.65 -13.85 -20.67
N ARG A 12 8.78 -14.96 -19.93
CA ARG A 12 7.70 -15.97 -19.86
C ARG A 12 6.62 -15.58 -18.85
N LEU A 13 6.98 -14.88 -17.77
CA LEU A 13 5.99 -14.43 -16.78
C LEU A 13 5.06 -13.34 -17.35
N GLY A 14 5.60 -12.42 -18.15
CA GLY A 14 4.80 -11.43 -18.89
C GLY A 14 3.84 -12.09 -19.90
N ARG A 15 4.32 -13.10 -20.65
CA ARG A 15 3.47 -13.88 -21.57
C ARG A 15 2.39 -14.68 -20.84
N LEU A 16 2.70 -15.23 -19.66
CA LEU A 16 1.75 -15.97 -18.86
C LEU A 16 0.65 -15.05 -18.28
N ARG A 17 1.02 -13.86 -17.78
CA ARG A 17 0.06 -12.84 -17.35
C ARG A 17 -0.82 -12.37 -18.51
N ALA A 18 -0.23 -12.10 -19.67
CA ALA A 18 -0.98 -11.74 -20.88
C ALA A 18 -1.93 -12.87 -21.31
N PHE A 19 -1.48 -14.13 -21.28
CA PHE A 19 -2.32 -15.29 -21.57
C PHE A 19 -3.50 -15.39 -20.61
N PHE A 20 -3.29 -15.31 -19.29
CA PHE A 20 -4.38 -15.38 -18.32
C PHE A 20 -5.32 -14.18 -18.42
N ALA A 21 -4.81 -12.98 -18.71
CA ALA A 21 -5.65 -11.80 -18.94
C ALA A 21 -6.53 -11.98 -20.18
N LEU A 22 -5.97 -12.41 -21.31
CA LEU A 22 -6.70 -12.67 -22.54
C LEU A 22 -7.72 -13.82 -22.36
N PHE A 23 -7.30 -14.90 -21.69
CA PHE A 23 -8.18 -16.01 -21.35
C PHE A 23 -9.35 -15.54 -20.49
N SER A 24 -9.10 -14.73 -19.46
CA SER A 24 -10.15 -14.21 -18.58
C SER A 24 -11.09 -13.27 -19.33
N LEU A 25 -10.56 -12.44 -20.23
CA LEU A 25 -11.36 -11.53 -21.07
C LEU A 25 -12.32 -12.29 -22.00
N ILE A 26 -11.99 -13.52 -22.39
CA ILE A 26 -12.85 -14.37 -23.20
C ILE A 26 -13.79 -15.23 -22.33
N SER A 27 -13.25 -15.84 -21.28
CA SER A 27 -13.96 -16.85 -20.48
C SER A 27 -14.95 -16.24 -19.50
N VAL A 28 -14.64 -15.11 -18.86
CA VAL A 28 -15.53 -14.49 -17.86
C VAL A 28 -16.82 -13.96 -18.49
N PRO A 29 -16.82 -13.22 -19.61
CA PRO A 29 -18.07 -12.79 -20.24
C PRO A 29 -18.90 -13.98 -20.74
N LYS A 30 -18.26 -15.01 -21.32
CA LYS A 30 -18.95 -16.24 -21.73
C LYS A 30 -19.62 -16.96 -20.57
N LEU A 31 -18.92 -17.07 -19.44
CA LEU A 31 -19.47 -17.67 -18.23
C LEU A 31 -20.66 -16.86 -17.70
N ALA A 32 -20.54 -15.52 -17.65
CA ALA A 32 -21.63 -14.64 -17.24
C ALA A 32 -22.86 -14.82 -18.15
N PHE A 33 -22.67 -14.83 -19.47
CA PHE A 33 -23.73 -15.11 -20.43
C PHE A 33 -24.38 -16.48 -20.18
N ALA A 34 -23.58 -17.54 -20.08
CA ALA A 34 -24.07 -18.90 -19.91
C ALA A 34 -24.90 -19.06 -18.63
N VAL A 35 -24.48 -18.44 -17.52
CA VAL A 35 -25.22 -18.46 -16.25
C VAL A 35 -26.60 -17.80 -16.41
N PHE A 36 -26.68 -16.58 -16.95
CA PHE A 36 -27.97 -15.89 -17.09
C PHE A 36 -28.89 -16.53 -18.14
N ALA A 37 -28.32 -17.03 -19.24
CA ALA A 37 -29.07 -17.77 -20.24
C ALA A 37 -29.67 -19.07 -19.66
N LEU A 38 -28.87 -19.82 -18.89
CA LEU A 38 -29.33 -21.04 -18.20
C LEU A 38 -30.41 -20.74 -17.16
N LEU A 39 -30.22 -19.70 -16.34
CA LEU A 39 -31.23 -19.28 -15.36
C LEU A 39 -32.55 -18.87 -16.04
N GLY A 40 -32.48 -18.15 -17.15
CA GLY A 40 -33.66 -17.83 -17.95
C GLY A 40 -34.34 -19.06 -18.53
N GLN A 41 -33.57 -20.03 -19.05
CA GLN A 41 -34.11 -21.30 -19.53
C GLN A 41 -34.83 -22.09 -18.43
N VAL A 42 -34.20 -22.24 -17.26
CA VAL A 42 -34.78 -22.94 -16.10
C VAL A 42 -36.05 -22.24 -15.59
N ALA A 43 -36.09 -20.91 -15.64
CA ALA A 43 -37.26 -20.12 -15.26
C ALA A 43 -38.36 -20.02 -16.34
N GLY A 44 -38.17 -20.64 -17.52
CA GLY A 44 -39.10 -20.50 -18.66
C GLY A 44 -39.01 -19.16 -19.40
N LEU A 45 -38.10 -18.27 -19.00
CA LEU A 45 -37.88 -16.90 -19.46
C LEU A 45 -36.73 -16.82 -20.48
N HIS A 46 -36.74 -17.68 -21.50
CA HIS A 46 -35.60 -17.90 -22.42
C HIS A 46 -35.07 -16.60 -23.06
N CYS A 47 -35.95 -15.80 -23.69
CA CYS A 47 -35.56 -14.55 -24.34
C CYS A 47 -35.02 -13.52 -23.35
N GLN A 48 -35.61 -13.42 -22.15
CA GLN A 48 -35.13 -12.51 -21.10
C GLN A 48 -33.76 -12.98 -20.56
N GLY A 49 -33.55 -14.27 -20.38
CA GLY A 49 -32.26 -14.83 -19.95
C GLY A 49 -31.14 -14.51 -20.93
N ILE A 50 -31.39 -14.63 -22.23
CA ILE A 50 -30.44 -14.24 -23.29
C ILE A 50 -30.16 -12.73 -23.22
N ALA A 51 -31.21 -11.90 -23.14
CA ALA A 51 -31.06 -10.44 -23.07
C ALA A 51 -30.24 -10.00 -21.84
N VAL A 52 -30.56 -10.54 -20.65
CA VAL A 52 -29.82 -10.29 -19.40
C VAL A 52 -28.38 -10.79 -19.52
N GLY A 53 -28.16 -11.96 -20.14
CA GLY A 53 -26.82 -12.48 -20.40
C GLY A 53 -25.98 -11.55 -21.29
N LEU A 54 -26.56 -10.98 -22.35
CA LEU A 54 -25.89 -10.00 -23.19
C LEU A 54 -25.58 -8.71 -22.44
N CYS A 55 -26.51 -8.22 -21.62
CA CYS A 55 -26.26 -7.08 -20.73
C CYS A 55 -25.13 -7.36 -19.73
N ALA A 56 -25.06 -8.57 -19.16
CA ALA A 56 -24.00 -8.97 -18.25
C ALA A 56 -22.63 -9.02 -18.95
N VAL A 57 -22.56 -9.54 -20.18
CA VAL A 57 -21.35 -9.49 -21.02
C VAL A 57 -20.89 -8.04 -21.21
N ALA A 58 -21.80 -7.17 -21.63
CA ALA A 58 -21.49 -5.76 -21.83
C ALA A 58 -20.99 -5.10 -20.54
N ALA A 59 -21.64 -5.37 -19.40
CA ALA A 59 -21.23 -4.85 -18.10
C ALA A 59 -19.82 -5.33 -17.69
N VAL A 60 -19.49 -6.60 -17.89
CA VAL A 60 -18.14 -7.14 -17.60
C VAL A 60 -17.10 -6.46 -18.49
N LEU A 61 -17.35 -6.35 -19.80
CA LEU A 61 -16.41 -5.70 -20.72
C LEU A 61 -16.20 -4.22 -20.37
N LEU A 62 -17.26 -3.50 -20.03
CA LEU A 62 -17.17 -2.11 -19.57
C LEU A 62 -16.41 -2.00 -18.24
N ALA A 63 -16.61 -2.92 -17.31
CA ALA A 63 -15.87 -2.95 -16.04
C ALA A 63 -14.37 -3.21 -16.25
N VAL A 64 -14.02 -4.11 -17.18
CA VAL A 64 -12.62 -4.37 -17.57
C VAL A 64 -12.00 -3.12 -18.22
N LEU A 65 -12.69 -2.54 -19.20
CA LEU A 65 -12.25 -1.32 -19.88
C LEU A 65 -12.04 -0.18 -18.88
N TYR A 66 -13.03 0.05 -18.00
CA TYR A 66 -12.93 1.04 -16.94
C TYR A 66 -11.71 0.78 -16.06
N GLY A 67 -11.57 -0.44 -15.55
CA GLY A 67 -10.51 -0.75 -14.59
C GLY A 67 -9.11 -0.65 -15.19
N ALA A 68 -8.94 -0.99 -16.47
CA ALA A 68 -7.66 -0.91 -17.17
C ALA A 68 -7.30 0.51 -17.67
N THR A 69 -8.21 1.48 -17.58
CA THR A 69 -7.99 2.84 -18.12
C THR A 69 -8.25 3.94 -17.08
N LEU A 70 -9.49 4.14 -16.68
CA LEU A 70 -9.91 5.20 -15.77
C LEU A 70 -9.66 4.80 -14.31
N GLY A 71 -9.93 3.55 -13.97
CA GLY A 71 -9.80 3.04 -12.61
C GLY A 71 -8.37 3.10 -12.09
N CYS A 72 -7.39 2.69 -12.89
CA CYS A 72 -5.96 2.72 -12.55
C CYS A 72 -5.33 4.12 -12.54
N SER A 73 -6.02 5.16 -13.04
CA SER A 73 -5.51 6.54 -13.11
C SER A 73 -6.27 7.52 -12.20
N LYS A 74 -7.35 7.05 -11.56
CA LYS A 74 -8.19 7.83 -10.64
C LYS A 74 -7.58 7.87 -9.24
N LEU A 75 -6.55 8.68 -9.07
CA LEU A 75 -5.96 8.97 -7.77
C LEU A 75 -6.98 9.56 -6.79
N LYS A 76 -7.05 8.97 -5.59
CA LYS A 76 -7.82 9.49 -4.45
C LYS A 76 -6.89 9.95 -3.34
N VAL A 77 -7.31 10.97 -2.60
CA VAL A 77 -6.71 11.35 -1.32
C VAL A 77 -7.69 10.97 -0.23
N ASN A 78 -7.24 10.16 0.73
CA ASN A 78 -8.01 9.86 1.94
C ASN A 78 -7.43 10.68 3.10
N ASN A 79 -8.29 11.26 3.93
CA ASN A 79 -7.89 12.04 5.10
C ASN A 79 -8.30 11.29 6.36
N TYR A 80 -7.37 11.15 7.31
CA TYR A 80 -7.57 10.51 8.59
C TYR A 80 -7.12 11.43 9.71
N ASP A 81 -8.06 11.85 10.55
CA ASP A 81 -7.78 12.57 11.79
C ASP A 81 -7.74 11.55 12.93
N LEU A 82 -6.58 11.37 13.55
CA LEU A 82 -6.34 10.36 14.59
C LEU A 82 -5.97 11.01 15.91
N ASP A 83 -6.77 10.75 16.93
CA ASP A 83 -6.63 11.34 18.25
C ASP A 83 -5.96 10.39 19.25
N TYR A 84 -4.90 10.85 19.91
CA TYR A 84 -4.17 10.07 20.92
C TYR A 84 -3.95 10.86 22.21
N ASP A 85 -4.07 10.17 23.36
CA ASP A 85 -3.86 10.76 24.69
C ASP A 85 -2.37 11.00 24.97
N ASP A 86 -1.51 10.15 24.41
CA ASP A 86 -0.07 10.07 24.62
C ASP A 86 0.76 10.68 23.47
N LEU A 87 0.11 11.40 22.55
CA LEU A 87 0.82 12.18 21.54
C LEU A 87 1.57 13.35 22.20
N PRO A 88 2.88 13.54 21.93
CA PRO A 88 3.62 14.71 22.39
C PRO A 88 2.95 16.01 21.93
N ALA A 89 2.93 17.05 22.78
CA ALA A 89 2.24 18.31 22.50
C ALA A 89 2.75 18.98 21.22
N GLU A 90 4.06 18.87 20.97
CA GLU A 90 4.74 19.44 19.82
C GLU A 90 4.35 18.75 18.51
N CYS A 91 3.80 17.53 18.60
CA CYS A 91 3.32 16.75 17.45
C CYS A 91 1.83 16.91 17.19
N ASP A 92 1.12 17.75 17.95
CA ASP A 92 -0.27 18.09 17.66
C ASP A 92 -0.39 18.75 16.27
N GLY A 93 -1.31 18.25 15.46
CA GLY A 93 -1.48 18.63 14.06
C GLY A 93 -0.37 18.15 13.12
N LEU A 94 0.43 17.14 13.50
CA LEU A 94 1.45 16.56 12.61
C LEU A 94 0.78 15.98 11.35
N ARG A 95 1.22 16.43 10.17
CA ARG A 95 0.71 15.99 8.86
C ARG A 95 1.63 14.93 8.25
N LEU A 96 1.24 13.67 8.35
CA LEU A 96 1.93 12.54 7.76
C LEU A 96 1.24 12.14 6.46
N VAL A 97 1.97 12.05 5.34
CA VAL A 97 1.45 11.48 4.09
C VAL A 97 2.06 10.11 3.84
N GLN A 98 1.22 9.08 3.80
CA GLN A 98 1.59 7.73 3.42
C GLN A 98 1.31 7.49 1.93
N ILE A 99 2.33 7.00 1.25
CA ILE A 99 2.27 6.42 -0.09
C ILE A 99 2.80 4.99 -0.06
N SER A 100 2.37 4.14 -0.99
CA SER A 100 2.75 2.73 -0.99
C SER A 100 2.58 2.10 -2.36
N ASP A 101 3.28 0.99 -2.60
CA ASP A 101 3.10 0.08 -3.73
C ASP A 101 3.05 0.79 -5.08
N PHE A 102 4.11 1.55 -5.39
CA PHE A 102 4.20 2.29 -6.64
C PHE A 102 4.23 1.33 -7.85
N HIS A 103 4.97 0.22 -7.75
CA HIS A 103 5.20 -0.72 -8.85
C HIS A 103 5.56 -0.02 -10.15
N LEU A 104 6.66 0.73 -10.13
CA LEU A 104 7.01 1.68 -11.18
C LEU A 104 7.14 1.04 -12.57
N GLY A 105 7.56 -0.23 -12.67
CA GLY A 105 7.60 -0.96 -13.94
C GLY A 105 6.26 -1.00 -14.69
N THR A 106 5.13 -0.79 -14.01
CA THR A 106 3.80 -0.73 -14.61
C THR A 106 3.60 0.55 -15.44
N TYR A 107 4.35 1.61 -15.18
CA TYR A 107 4.26 2.88 -15.91
C TYR A 107 5.34 3.05 -16.99
N GLY A 108 6.30 2.11 -17.08
CA GLY A 108 7.37 2.14 -18.07
C GLY A 108 8.19 3.44 -17.98
N HIS A 109 8.21 4.23 -19.06
CA HIS A 109 8.89 5.53 -19.07
C HIS A 109 7.93 6.72 -18.85
N SER A 110 6.64 6.48 -18.60
CA SER A 110 5.66 7.56 -18.47
C SER A 110 5.65 8.16 -17.07
N ASN A 111 6.04 9.43 -16.98
CA ASN A 111 6.01 10.19 -15.72
C ASN A 111 4.67 10.86 -15.43
N ARG A 112 3.66 10.74 -16.31
CA ARG A 112 2.40 11.49 -16.16
C ARG A 112 1.65 11.16 -14.86
N PHE A 113 1.52 9.87 -14.55
CA PHE A 113 0.79 9.46 -13.35
C PHE A 113 1.65 9.61 -12.09
N VAL A 114 2.94 9.25 -12.17
CA VAL A 114 3.90 9.43 -11.06
C VAL A 114 4.00 10.89 -10.66
N GLY A 115 4.18 11.80 -11.62
CA GLY A 115 4.20 13.24 -11.39
C GLY A 115 2.89 13.76 -10.77
N LYS A 116 1.73 13.29 -11.25
CA LYS A 116 0.43 13.63 -10.63
C LYS A 116 0.36 13.20 -9.16
N VAL A 117 0.88 12.02 -8.82
CA VAL A 117 0.93 11.53 -7.44
C VAL A 117 1.84 12.42 -6.59
N VAL A 118 3.04 12.72 -7.08
CA VAL A 118 4.01 13.61 -6.41
C VAL A 118 3.42 15.00 -6.20
N ASP A 119 2.81 15.60 -7.22
CA ASP A 119 2.13 16.90 -7.13
C ASP A 119 1.02 16.88 -6.08
N THR A 120 0.26 15.79 -6.03
CA THR A 120 -0.81 15.60 -5.05
C THR A 120 -0.23 15.52 -3.63
N VAL A 121 0.80 14.69 -3.41
CA VAL A 121 1.47 14.55 -2.11
C VAL A 121 2.02 15.89 -1.62
N LEU A 122 2.77 16.61 -2.45
CA LEU A 122 3.34 17.91 -2.09
C LEU A 122 2.26 18.97 -1.85
N GLY A 123 1.16 18.93 -2.63
CA GLY A 123 0.00 19.79 -2.44
C GLY A 123 -0.70 19.62 -1.09
N LEU A 124 -0.57 18.45 -0.45
CA LEU A 124 -1.07 18.19 0.91
C LEU A 124 -0.19 18.84 1.99
N LYS A 125 0.94 19.46 1.63
CA LYS A 125 1.88 20.11 2.57
C LYS A 125 2.22 19.19 3.77
N PRO A 126 2.81 18.01 3.52
CA PRO A 126 3.19 17.08 4.57
C PRO A 126 4.31 17.65 5.42
N ASP A 127 4.27 17.38 6.72
CA ASP A 127 5.42 17.49 7.61
C ASP A 127 6.36 16.28 7.42
N LEU A 128 5.79 15.11 7.15
CA LEU A 128 6.47 13.82 7.00
C LEU A 128 5.89 13.05 5.82
N ILE A 129 6.73 12.46 4.98
CA ILE A 129 6.31 11.51 3.94
C ILE A 129 6.86 10.14 4.28
N VAL A 130 6.02 9.11 4.16
CA VAL A 130 6.43 7.71 4.34
C VAL A 130 6.02 6.87 3.13
N PHE A 131 6.93 6.00 2.67
CA PHE A 131 6.71 5.05 1.60
C PHE A 131 6.76 3.62 2.14
N THR A 132 5.62 2.91 2.13
CA THR A 132 5.50 1.60 2.80
C THR A 132 5.81 0.39 1.90
N GLY A 133 6.73 0.53 0.94
CA GLY A 133 7.29 -0.56 0.14
C GLY A 133 6.64 -0.82 -1.21
N ASP A 134 7.24 -1.72 -1.99
CA ASP A 134 6.91 -2.11 -3.36
C ASP A 134 7.08 -0.94 -4.35
N LEU A 135 8.30 -0.42 -4.42
CA LEU A 135 8.70 0.59 -5.39
C LEU A 135 8.78 -0.03 -6.80
N ILE A 136 9.32 -1.25 -6.91
CA ILE A 136 9.50 -1.96 -8.18
C ILE A 136 8.55 -3.15 -8.32
N ASN A 137 8.43 -3.69 -9.53
CA ASN A 137 7.79 -4.97 -9.80
C ASN A 137 8.79 -6.12 -9.72
N VAL A 138 9.87 -6.03 -10.50
CA VAL A 138 10.81 -7.15 -10.70
C VAL A 138 12.27 -6.73 -10.88
N ASP A 139 12.56 -5.47 -11.17
CA ASP A 139 13.90 -4.99 -11.50
C ASP A 139 14.12 -3.56 -11.00
N GLU A 140 15.29 -3.30 -10.44
CA GLU A 140 15.70 -2.01 -9.88
C GLU A 140 15.77 -0.88 -10.91
N HIS A 141 16.01 -1.17 -12.19
CA HIS A 141 16.08 -0.16 -13.24
C HIS A 141 14.72 0.46 -13.56
N GLU A 142 13.62 -0.17 -13.14
CA GLU A 142 12.26 0.37 -13.26
C GLU A 142 12.09 1.72 -12.56
N VAL A 143 12.94 2.05 -11.59
CA VAL A 143 12.90 3.35 -10.88
C VAL A 143 13.50 4.48 -11.73
N THR A 144 14.50 4.16 -12.56
CA THR A 144 15.31 5.15 -13.31
C THR A 144 14.49 6.15 -14.12
N PRO A 145 13.47 5.74 -14.90
CA PRO A 145 12.67 6.70 -15.68
C PRO A 145 11.92 7.72 -14.81
N HIS A 146 11.72 7.42 -13.53
CA HIS A 146 10.92 8.20 -12.59
C HIS A 146 11.75 8.97 -11.56
N THR A 147 13.09 8.90 -11.65
CA THR A 147 14.04 9.58 -10.74
C THR A 147 13.64 11.01 -10.43
N HIS A 148 13.41 11.81 -11.50
CA HIS A 148 13.13 13.23 -11.37
C HIS A 148 11.87 13.51 -10.57
N GLU A 149 10.80 12.73 -10.80
CA GLU A 149 9.55 12.91 -10.06
C GLU A 149 9.71 12.53 -8.59
N LEU A 150 10.37 11.40 -8.31
CA LEU A 150 10.54 10.90 -6.95
C LEU A 150 11.46 11.79 -6.10
N GLN A 151 12.50 12.40 -6.70
CA GLN A 151 13.40 13.35 -6.01
C GLN A 151 12.71 14.64 -5.57
N ARG A 152 11.54 14.97 -6.15
CA ARG A 152 10.75 16.14 -5.73
C ARG A 152 10.04 15.90 -4.39
N LEU A 153 9.83 14.65 -3.98
CA LEU A 153 9.25 14.33 -2.69
C LEU A 153 10.20 14.79 -1.59
N LYS A 154 9.81 15.86 -0.89
CA LYS A 154 10.54 16.44 0.24
C LYS A 154 9.52 16.92 1.27
N ALA A 155 9.81 16.68 2.53
CA ALA A 155 9.04 17.16 3.66
C ALA A 155 9.98 17.68 4.75
N PRO A 156 9.54 18.61 5.62
CA PRO A 156 10.36 19.16 6.70
C PRO A 156 11.01 18.12 7.62
N LEU A 157 10.28 17.04 7.94
CA LEU A 157 10.79 15.94 8.77
C LEU A 157 11.43 14.82 7.94
N GLY A 158 11.46 14.93 6.61
CA GLY A 158 12.08 13.96 5.71
C GLY A 158 11.10 13.03 5.00
N VAL A 159 11.69 12.17 4.16
CA VAL A 159 11.00 11.09 3.44
C VAL A 159 11.61 9.78 3.91
N TYR A 160 10.78 8.89 4.46
CA TYR A 160 11.24 7.59 4.96
C TYR A 160 10.61 6.47 4.14
N SER A 161 11.37 5.42 3.89
CA SER A 161 10.88 4.26 3.17
C SER A 161 11.23 2.96 3.90
N ILE A 162 10.52 1.90 3.52
CA ILE A 162 10.83 0.52 3.83
C ILE A 162 10.72 -0.32 2.56
N MET A 163 11.29 -1.52 2.54
CA MET A 163 11.16 -2.44 1.41
C MET A 163 9.90 -3.30 1.52
N GLY A 164 9.20 -3.43 0.40
CA GLY A 164 8.12 -4.40 0.21
C GLY A 164 8.60 -5.74 -0.33
N ASN A 165 7.69 -6.67 -0.59
CA ASN A 165 8.07 -8.01 -1.06
C ASN A 165 8.62 -8.01 -2.50
N HIS A 166 8.18 -7.09 -3.35
CA HIS A 166 8.65 -6.99 -4.74
C HIS A 166 10.02 -6.36 -4.87
N ASP A 167 10.42 -5.53 -3.90
CA ASP A 167 11.72 -4.87 -3.87
C ASP A 167 12.88 -5.87 -3.69
N TYR A 168 12.58 -7.13 -3.34
CA TYR A 168 13.55 -8.23 -3.24
C TYR A 168 13.74 -9.04 -4.53
N ASN A 169 13.06 -8.70 -5.63
CA ASN A 169 13.13 -9.48 -6.88
C ASN A 169 14.35 -9.14 -7.77
N GLY A 170 14.89 -7.92 -7.65
CA GLY A 170 16.02 -7.42 -8.43
C GLY A 170 17.34 -7.44 -7.65
N ASN A 171 18.27 -6.57 -8.05
CA ASN A 171 19.46 -6.30 -7.24
C ASN A 171 19.09 -5.43 -6.04
N VAL A 172 18.84 -6.10 -4.91
CA VAL A 172 18.45 -5.50 -3.63
C VAL A 172 19.39 -4.37 -3.22
N THR A 173 20.71 -4.62 -3.21
CA THR A 173 21.69 -3.62 -2.78
C THR A 173 21.68 -2.40 -3.70
N ALA A 174 21.53 -2.59 -5.02
CA ALA A 174 21.44 -1.47 -5.95
C ALA A 174 20.16 -0.63 -5.71
N LEU A 175 19.03 -1.26 -5.40
CA LEU A 175 17.80 -0.55 -5.07
C LEU A 175 17.90 0.20 -3.74
N GLU A 176 18.47 -0.43 -2.71
CA GLU A 176 18.75 0.20 -1.41
C GLU A 176 19.64 1.44 -1.58
N ASP A 177 20.75 1.31 -2.31
CA ASP A 177 21.67 2.41 -2.63
C ASP A 177 20.98 3.50 -3.46
N TYR A 178 20.07 3.11 -4.35
CA TYR A 178 19.33 4.05 -5.17
C TYR A 178 18.35 4.89 -4.34
N GLU A 179 17.56 4.27 -3.45
CA GLU A 179 16.67 4.99 -2.54
C GLU A 179 17.45 5.96 -1.64
N ARG A 180 18.54 5.50 -1.04
CA ARG A 180 19.36 6.31 -0.13
C ARG A 180 20.09 7.44 -0.84
N ASN A 181 20.87 7.10 -1.87
CA ASN A 181 21.85 8.02 -2.44
C ASN A 181 21.32 8.80 -3.64
N THR A 182 20.39 8.22 -4.40
CA THR A 182 19.82 8.88 -5.59
C THR A 182 18.54 9.63 -5.24
N LEU A 183 17.59 9.00 -4.54
CA LEU A 183 16.34 9.66 -4.15
C LEU A 183 16.50 10.54 -2.90
N GLY A 184 17.49 10.24 -2.04
CA GLY A 184 17.70 10.95 -0.79
C GLY A 184 16.66 10.57 0.28
N TRP A 185 16.07 9.39 0.19
CA TRP A 185 15.11 8.88 1.18
C TRP A 185 15.86 8.16 2.30
N ASP A 186 15.34 8.26 3.53
CA ASP A 186 15.88 7.50 4.66
C ASP A 186 15.20 6.12 4.71
N LEU A 187 15.86 5.15 4.07
CA LEU A 187 15.41 3.77 4.03
C LEU A 187 15.66 3.08 5.39
N LEU A 188 14.61 2.57 6.01
CA LEU A 188 14.64 1.93 7.32
C LEU A 188 14.61 0.40 7.18
N LEU A 189 15.70 -0.28 7.51
CA LEU A 189 15.82 -1.74 7.40
C LEU A 189 15.96 -2.38 8.78
N ASN A 190 14.83 -2.55 9.48
CA ASN A 190 14.79 -2.97 10.89
C ASN A 190 15.46 -1.94 11.82
N GLU A 191 15.11 -0.67 11.63
CA GLU A 191 15.70 0.47 12.31
C GLU A 191 14.61 1.41 12.83
N ASN A 192 15.00 2.36 13.68
CA ASN A 192 14.14 3.47 14.08
C ASN A 192 14.84 4.82 13.94
N ARG A 193 14.03 5.88 13.90
CA ARG A 193 14.43 7.27 13.88
C ARG A 193 13.59 8.06 14.86
N VAL A 194 14.22 9.07 15.41
CA VAL A 194 13.61 10.01 16.34
C VAL A 194 13.15 11.22 15.53
N LEU A 195 11.84 11.47 15.49
CA LEU A 195 11.30 12.64 14.81
C LEU A 195 11.24 13.81 15.81
N SER A 196 12.07 14.82 15.56
CA SER A 196 12.13 16.04 16.35
C SER A 196 11.41 17.17 15.62
N ARG A 197 10.19 17.49 16.05
CA ARG A 197 9.44 18.66 15.59
C ARG A 197 9.62 19.80 16.60
N SER A 198 10.19 20.91 16.17
CA SER A 198 10.22 22.15 16.97
C SER A 198 9.07 23.05 16.55
N THR A 199 8.21 23.39 17.50
CA THR A 199 7.09 24.32 17.27
C THR A 199 7.41 25.76 17.69
N ALA A 200 8.59 26.03 18.27
CA ALA A 200 9.01 27.35 18.73
C ALA A 200 10.47 27.67 18.33
N PRO A 201 10.74 28.86 17.73
CA PRO A 201 12.11 29.33 17.53
C PRO A 201 12.84 29.47 18.87
N GLY A 202 13.94 28.74 19.07
CA GLY A 202 14.80 28.85 20.25
C GLY A 202 14.47 27.90 21.41
N SER A 203 13.53 26.96 21.28
CA SER A 203 13.29 25.95 22.32
C SER A 203 14.35 24.84 22.27
N ASN A 204 15.31 24.86 23.21
CA ASN A 204 16.23 23.74 23.49
C ASN A 204 15.57 22.64 24.35
N VAL A 205 14.25 22.48 24.28
CA VAL A 205 13.56 21.43 25.03
C VAL A 205 13.68 20.14 24.24
N ALA A 206 14.26 19.12 24.86
CA ALA A 206 14.19 17.75 24.38
C ALA A 206 12.72 17.29 24.42
N SER A 207 11.96 17.62 23.39
CA SER A 207 10.57 17.19 23.23
C SER A 207 10.54 15.68 23.11
N ALA A 208 9.67 15.02 23.88
CA ALA A 208 9.48 13.57 23.82
C ALA A 208 9.12 13.21 22.36
N PRO A 209 10.00 12.53 21.63
CA PRO A 209 9.86 12.47 20.19
C PRO A 209 8.92 11.34 19.77
N VAL A 210 8.28 11.52 18.62
CA VAL A 210 7.65 10.40 17.92
C VAL A 210 8.78 9.51 17.38
N TYR A 211 8.75 8.23 17.70
CA TYR A 211 9.67 7.25 17.14
C TYR A 211 9.06 6.65 15.87
N LEU A 212 9.72 6.88 14.75
CA LEU A 212 9.40 6.23 13.49
C LEU A 212 10.21 4.94 13.39
N ILE A 213 9.53 3.81 13.34
CA ILE A 213 10.14 2.48 13.28
C ILE A 213 9.86 1.92 11.89
N GLY A 214 10.86 1.38 11.22
CA GLY A 214 10.72 0.71 9.93
C GLY A 214 11.28 -0.70 9.98
N VAL A 215 10.46 -1.67 9.60
CA VAL A 215 10.90 -3.04 9.38
C VAL A 215 10.98 -3.33 7.89
N GLN A 216 11.86 -4.25 7.53
CA GLN A 216 11.84 -4.90 6.22
C GLN A 216 10.54 -5.69 6.01
N ASN A 217 10.31 -6.19 4.80
CA ASN A 217 9.14 -7.02 4.51
C ASN A 217 9.01 -8.19 5.50
N THR A 218 7.86 -8.26 6.18
CA THR A 218 7.49 -9.35 7.09
C THR A 218 6.37 -10.15 6.43
N SER A 219 6.68 -11.22 5.72
CA SER A 219 5.66 -12.03 5.07
C SER A 219 5.23 -13.21 5.94
N TYR A 220 3.92 -13.43 6.01
CA TYR A 220 3.30 -14.67 6.52
C TYR A 220 2.86 -15.60 5.37
N ALA A 221 3.28 -15.27 4.15
CA ALA A 221 3.10 -16.05 2.93
C ALA A 221 4.46 -16.55 2.42
N VAL A 222 4.55 -16.94 1.15
CA VAL A 222 5.76 -17.51 0.53
C VAL A 222 6.80 -16.47 0.08
N PHE A 223 6.66 -15.21 0.49
CA PHE A 223 7.58 -14.14 0.10
C PHE A 223 8.78 -14.04 1.05
N VAL A 224 9.83 -13.35 0.60
CA VAL A 224 11.01 -13.07 1.41
C VAL A 224 10.59 -12.34 2.68
N SER A 225 10.91 -12.89 3.84
CA SER A 225 10.62 -12.28 5.13
C SER A 225 11.94 -11.95 5.83
N ARG A 226 12.24 -10.66 5.96
CA ARG A 226 13.47 -10.12 6.60
C ARG A 226 13.16 -9.12 7.72
N GLY A 227 11.88 -8.84 7.96
CA GLY A 227 11.44 -7.96 9.04
C GLY A 227 11.88 -8.48 10.42
N ASN A 228 12.39 -7.58 11.26
CA ASN A 228 12.78 -7.87 12.63
C ASN A 228 12.34 -6.71 13.53
N LEU A 229 11.12 -6.81 14.07
CA LEU A 229 10.53 -5.78 14.91
C LEU A 229 11.33 -5.57 16.20
N ARG A 230 11.87 -6.64 16.79
CA ARG A 230 12.70 -6.54 18.01
C ARG A 230 13.94 -5.69 17.78
N GLN A 231 14.63 -5.90 16.66
CA GLN A 231 15.80 -5.10 16.27
C GLN A 231 15.40 -3.65 16.02
N ALA A 232 14.34 -3.43 15.24
CA ALA A 232 13.84 -2.10 14.91
C ALA A 232 13.42 -1.30 16.16
N MET A 233 13.00 -1.98 17.22
CA MET A 233 12.60 -1.39 18.50
C MET A 233 13.75 -1.18 19.49
N GLN A 234 14.99 -1.53 19.17
CA GLN A 234 16.12 -1.33 20.08
C GLN A 234 16.31 0.15 20.40
N GLY A 235 16.46 0.46 21.69
CA GLY A 235 16.62 1.84 22.19
C GLY A 235 15.33 2.67 22.23
N VAL A 236 14.19 2.14 21.77
CA VAL A 236 12.90 2.85 21.83
C VAL A 236 12.31 2.76 23.25
N PRO A 237 12.07 3.88 23.94
CA PRO A 237 11.48 3.86 25.28
C PRO A 237 10.07 3.26 25.30
N ALA A 238 9.74 2.56 26.39
CA ALA A 238 8.45 1.89 26.52
C ALA A 238 7.26 2.86 26.40
N GLY A 239 7.36 4.05 27.00
CA GLY A 239 6.34 5.10 27.00
C GLY A 239 6.39 6.09 25.85
N ALA A 240 7.26 5.87 24.84
CA ALA A 240 7.30 6.75 23.68
C ALA A 240 6.11 6.53 22.73
N PHE A 241 5.71 7.59 22.02
CA PHE A 241 4.77 7.48 20.90
C PHE A 241 5.47 6.89 19.68
N LYS A 242 4.89 5.86 19.08
CA LYS A 242 5.53 5.02 18.06
C LYS A 242 4.65 4.93 16.81
N ILE A 243 5.27 5.20 15.67
CA ILE A 243 4.69 4.94 14.35
C ILE A 243 5.53 3.84 13.69
N LEU A 244 4.89 2.75 13.29
CA LEU A 244 5.53 1.63 12.59
C LEU A 244 5.21 1.67 11.10
N LEU A 245 6.24 1.57 10.28
CA LEU A 245 6.15 1.27 8.86
C LEU A 245 6.41 -0.24 8.68
N THR A 246 5.47 -0.93 8.05
CA THR A 246 5.61 -2.33 7.66
C THR A 246 4.90 -2.57 6.34
N HIS A 247 5.33 -3.54 5.54
CA HIS A 247 4.71 -3.72 4.22
C HIS A 247 3.44 -4.59 4.30
N ASP A 248 3.51 -5.79 4.88
CA ASP A 248 2.40 -6.75 4.99
C ASP A 248 1.54 -6.48 6.25
N PRO A 249 0.22 -6.26 6.12
CA PRO A 249 -0.64 -5.94 7.26
C PRO A 249 -0.81 -7.10 8.24
N ASN A 250 -0.53 -8.35 7.84
CA ASN A 250 -0.54 -9.48 8.77
C ASN A 250 0.49 -9.32 9.89
N HIS A 251 1.58 -8.57 9.67
CA HIS A 251 2.54 -8.28 10.71
C HIS A 251 1.90 -7.61 11.93
N TRP A 252 0.90 -6.74 11.70
CA TRP A 252 0.22 -6.03 12.78
C TRP A 252 -0.47 -6.97 13.75
N ARG A 253 -1.31 -7.88 13.26
CA ARG A 253 -2.06 -8.80 14.12
C ARG A 253 -1.19 -9.88 14.78
N HIS A 254 -0.15 -10.35 14.09
CA HIS A 254 0.61 -11.53 14.53
C HIS A 254 1.77 -11.15 15.44
N GLU A 255 2.32 -9.94 15.30
CA GLU A 255 3.50 -9.52 16.07
C GLU A 255 3.30 -8.19 16.80
N VAL A 256 2.76 -7.16 16.14
CA VAL A 256 2.67 -5.82 16.72
C VAL A 256 1.68 -5.78 17.88
N VAL A 257 0.45 -6.24 17.64
CA VAL A 257 -0.64 -6.22 18.64
C VAL A 257 -0.35 -7.15 19.84
N PRO A 258 0.18 -8.37 19.68
CA PRO A 258 0.44 -9.23 20.83
C PRO A 258 1.68 -8.82 21.65
N ARG A 259 2.62 -8.07 21.08
CA ARG A 259 3.97 -7.89 21.69
C ARG A 259 4.36 -6.45 21.97
N THR A 260 3.60 -5.47 21.51
CA THR A 260 4.01 -4.06 21.56
C THR A 260 2.87 -3.10 21.93
N SER A 261 3.28 -1.88 22.30
CA SER A 261 2.41 -0.73 22.52
C SER A 261 2.45 0.28 21.36
N ILE A 262 2.77 -0.16 20.14
CA ILE A 262 2.84 0.74 18.97
C ILE A 262 1.45 1.30 18.66
N GLN A 263 1.34 2.62 18.63
CA GLN A 263 0.08 3.35 18.51
C GLN A 263 -0.44 3.35 17.07
N LEU A 264 0.43 3.64 16.09
CA LEU A 264 0.04 3.71 14.67
C LEU A 264 0.93 2.78 13.83
N THR A 265 0.32 1.90 13.05
CA THR A 265 1.00 1.07 12.05
C THR A 265 0.50 1.44 10.66
N LEU A 266 1.43 1.64 9.73
CA LEU A 266 1.16 2.00 8.34
C LEU A 266 1.67 0.88 7.44
N SER A 267 0.80 0.38 6.55
CA SER A 267 1.09 -0.76 5.68
C SER A 267 0.50 -0.64 4.28
N GLY A 268 1.03 -1.42 3.34
CA GLY A 268 0.59 -1.52 1.94
C GLY A 268 0.19 -2.96 1.56
N HIS A 269 0.82 -3.49 0.50
CA HIS A 269 0.86 -4.90 0.08
C HIS A 269 -0.42 -5.45 -0.56
N THR A 270 -1.60 -5.09 -0.04
CA THR A 270 -2.85 -5.80 -0.38
C THR A 270 -3.54 -5.25 -1.63
N HIS A 271 -3.28 -4.00 -2.01
CA HIS A 271 -3.92 -3.29 -3.12
C HIS A 271 -5.46 -3.26 -3.07
N ALA A 272 -6.08 -3.58 -1.93
CA ALA A 272 -7.49 -3.98 -1.87
C ALA A 272 -7.88 -5.05 -2.92
N GLY A 273 -6.95 -5.93 -3.29
CA GLY A 273 -7.09 -6.94 -4.34
C GLY A 273 -7.28 -6.39 -5.75
N GLN A 274 -7.05 -5.09 -5.96
CA GLN A 274 -7.34 -4.36 -7.20
C GLN A 274 -8.83 -4.40 -7.64
N LEU A 275 -9.71 -4.94 -6.78
CA LEU A 275 -11.15 -5.06 -6.96
C LEU A 275 -11.85 -4.77 -5.63
N ARG A 276 -12.63 -3.71 -5.58
CA ARG A 276 -13.42 -3.32 -4.41
C ARG A 276 -14.83 -2.94 -4.81
N ILE A 277 -15.81 -3.48 -4.11
CA ILE A 277 -17.23 -3.17 -4.26
C ILE A 277 -17.77 -2.80 -2.88
N GLY A 278 -17.97 -1.50 -2.63
CA GLY A 278 -18.32 -0.99 -1.30
C GLY A 278 -17.26 -1.36 -0.24
N ASN A 279 -17.67 -2.11 0.77
CA ASN A 279 -16.81 -2.63 1.84
C ASN A 279 -16.37 -4.08 1.62
N TRP A 280 -16.51 -4.60 0.40
CA TRP A 280 -16.13 -5.97 0.04
C TRP A 280 -15.00 -5.97 -1.00
N SER A 281 -14.05 -6.88 -0.82
CA SER A 281 -13.03 -7.25 -1.80
C SER A 281 -12.73 -8.75 -1.68
N PRO A 282 -12.42 -9.48 -2.77
CA PRO A 282 -12.01 -10.87 -2.66
C PRO A 282 -10.77 -11.08 -1.79
N ILE A 283 -9.90 -10.07 -1.68
CA ILE A 283 -8.67 -10.19 -0.90
C ILE A 283 -8.94 -10.38 0.60
N GLN A 284 -10.12 -10.00 1.11
CA GLN A 284 -10.47 -10.07 2.53
C GLN A 284 -10.47 -11.52 3.08
N TYR A 285 -10.65 -12.51 2.19
CA TYR A 285 -10.62 -13.93 2.55
C TYR A 285 -9.21 -14.43 2.83
N THR A 286 -8.19 -13.68 2.41
CA THR A 286 -6.77 -13.96 2.68
C THR A 286 -6.20 -12.94 3.68
N TYR A 287 -6.63 -11.68 3.59
CA TYR A 287 -6.19 -10.57 4.44
C TYR A 287 -7.40 -9.90 5.12
N PRO A 288 -7.73 -10.26 6.36
CA PRO A 288 -8.80 -9.60 7.10
C PRO A 288 -8.62 -8.08 7.26
N GLU A 289 -7.39 -7.56 7.27
CA GLU A 289 -7.10 -6.13 7.09
C GLU A 289 -6.50 -5.90 5.71
N TRP A 290 -7.24 -5.27 4.81
CA TRP A 290 -6.89 -5.21 3.37
C TRP A 290 -7.01 -3.82 2.73
N GLY A 291 -7.44 -2.82 3.48
CA GLY A 291 -7.59 -1.47 2.97
C GLY A 291 -8.38 -0.57 3.92
N GLY A 292 -7.86 0.61 4.21
CA GLY A 292 -8.44 1.56 5.16
C GLY A 292 -7.89 1.42 6.58
N LEU A 293 -8.61 2.02 7.53
CA LEU A 293 -8.21 2.13 8.93
C LEU A 293 -8.87 1.04 9.79
N TYR A 294 -8.09 0.43 10.67
CA TYR A 294 -8.46 -0.67 11.56
C TYR A 294 -8.00 -0.34 12.98
N ASN A 295 -8.74 -0.81 13.99
CA ASN A 295 -8.28 -0.77 15.38
C ASN A 295 -8.34 -2.15 16.04
N ASP A 296 -7.52 -2.31 17.08
CA ASP A 296 -7.30 -3.57 17.78
C ASP A 296 -8.50 -4.07 18.61
N ALA A 297 -9.54 -3.24 18.81
CA ALA A 297 -10.78 -3.64 19.46
C ALA A 297 -11.80 -4.23 18.46
N GLN A 298 -11.98 -3.59 17.29
CA GLN A 298 -12.99 -3.98 16.30
C GLN A 298 -12.66 -5.28 15.56
N HIS A 299 -11.39 -5.68 15.54
CA HIS A 299 -10.93 -6.86 14.80
C HIS A 299 -10.66 -8.09 15.68
N GLY A 300 -11.27 -8.15 16.86
CA GLY A 300 -11.22 -9.34 17.72
C GLY A 300 -9.83 -9.65 18.27
N LEU A 301 -8.91 -8.67 18.25
CA LEU A 301 -7.55 -8.81 18.76
C LEU A 301 -7.44 -8.52 20.27
N GLY A 302 -8.58 -8.33 20.95
CA GLY A 302 -8.66 -8.12 22.41
C GLY A 302 -8.02 -6.81 22.89
N GLY A 303 -7.86 -5.85 21.99
CA GLY A 303 -7.16 -4.60 22.25
C GLY A 303 -7.99 -3.51 22.93
N SER A 304 -7.33 -2.39 23.24
CA SER A 304 -7.97 -1.25 23.91
C SER A 304 -8.70 -0.30 22.97
N GLY A 305 -8.64 -0.54 21.65
CA GLY A 305 -9.13 0.36 20.60
C GLY A 305 -8.17 1.52 20.29
N LYS A 306 -7.03 1.60 20.99
CA LYS A 306 -6.07 2.69 20.88
C LYS A 306 -4.97 2.46 19.85
N ARG A 307 -4.80 1.22 19.37
CA ARG A 307 -3.78 0.89 18.36
C ARG A 307 -4.45 0.81 17.01
N MET A 308 -3.91 1.58 16.08
CA MET A 308 -4.43 1.75 14.73
C MET A 308 -3.53 1.06 13.71
N LEU A 309 -4.14 0.47 12.69
CA LEU A 309 -3.50 0.03 11.46
C LEU A 309 -4.16 0.74 10.29
N LEU A 310 -3.37 1.43 9.46
CA LEU A 310 -3.81 1.95 8.18
C LEU A 310 -3.18 1.13 7.05
N VAL A 311 -4.02 0.43 6.29
CA VAL A 311 -3.63 -0.34 5.12
C VAL A 311 -3.92 0.48 3.87
N SER A 312 -2.88 0.87 3.16
CA SER A 312 -2.95 1.54 1.87
C SER A 312 -3.35 0.55 0.78
N SER A 313 -4.29 0.96 -0.06
CA SER A 313 -4.60 0.28 -1.31
C SER A 313 -3.51 0.48 -2.38
N GLY A 314 -2.43 1.21 -2.07
CA GLY A 314 -1.29 1.46 -2.94
C GLY A 314 -1.59 2.46 -4.07
N ILE A 315 -0.53 2.92 -4.74
CA ILE A 315 -0.61 3.80 -5.91
C ILE A 315 -0.76 2.97 -7.18
N GLY A 316 0.05 1.93 -7.33
CA GLY A 316 0.15 1.10 -8.52
C GLY A 316 -0.28 -0.33 -8.27
N GLY A 317 0.37 -1.26 -8.95
CA GLY A 317 0.09 -2.68 -8.88
C GLY A 317 0.83 -3.39 -9.99
N THR A 318 1.19 -4.65 -9.76
CA THR A 318 1.85 -5.48 -10.78
C THR A 318 1.03 -5.64 -12.06
N ASN A 319 -0.29 -5.48 -11.97
CA ASN A 319 -1.21 -5.40 -13.10
C ASN A 319 -1.78 -3.98 -13.20
N HIS A 320 -1.86 -3.43 -14.41
CA HIS A 320 -2.44 -2.12 -14.66
C HIS A 320 -3.98 -2.17 -14.72
N PHE A 321 -4.62 -2.53 -13.60
CA PHE A 321 -6.07 -2.68 -13.50
C PHE A 321 -6.57 -2.32 -12.11
N ARG A 322 -7.62 -1.52 -11.97
CA ARG A 322 -8.28 -1.24 -10.68
C ARG A 322 -9.77 -1.02 -10.85
N LEU A 323 -10.61 -1.83 -10.22
CA LEU A 323 -12.06 -1.61 -10.20
C LEU A 323 -12.52 -1.28 -8.77
N GLY A 324 -12.90 -0.03 -8.52
CA GLY A 324 -13.32 0.47 -7.20
C GLY A 324 -12.18 0.62 -6.16
N ALA A 325 -11.12 -0.18 -6.25
CA ALA A 325 -9.89 -0.08 -5.50
C ALA A 325 -8.96 0.97 -6.12
N CYS A 326 -9.35 2.24 -6.11
CA CYS A 326 -8.59 3.33 -6.74
C CYS A 326 -7.16 3.47 -6.16
N PRO A 327 -6.18 3.94 -6.95
CA PRO A 327 -4.92 4.43 -6.42
C PRO A 327 -5.16 5.46 -5.33
N GLU A 328 -4.39 5.43 -4.24
CA GLU A 328 -4.59 6.36 -3.14
C GLU A 328 -3.31 6.90 -2.52
N VAL A 329 -3.47 8.10 -1.97
CA VAL A 329 -2.54 8.77 -1.05
C VAL A 329 -3.30 8.98 0.25
N ASN A 330 -2.69 8.63 1.38
CA ASN A 330 -3.33 8.76 2.67
C ASN A 330 -2.68 9.91 3.45
N LEU A 331 -3.44 10.97 3.73
CA LEU A 331 -3.07 12.01 4.67
C LEU A 331 -3.57 11.63 6.06
N VAL A 332 -2.65 11.53 7.01
CA VAL A 332 -2.93 11.28 8.41
C VAL A 332 -2.54 12.55 9.19
N ILE A 333 -3.48 13.09 9.95
CA ILE A 333 -3.25 14.20 10.87
C ILE A 333 -3.37 13.65 12.28
N LEU A 334 -2.30 13.78 13.06
CA LEU A 334 -2.28 13.35 14.45
C LEU A 334 -2.70 14.49 15.36
N HIS A 335 -3.64 14.24 16.25
CA HIS A 335 -4.13 15.18 17.23
C HIS A 335 -3.89 14.67 18.64
N ARG A 336 -3.52 15.58 19.54
CA ARG A 336 -3.43 15.28 20.96
C ARG A 336 -4.81 15.50 21.60
N LYS A 337 -5.35 14.47 22.25
CA LYS A 337 -6.60 14.61 23.02
C LYS A 337 -6.38 15.59 24.17
N LYS A 338 -7.31 16.55 24.28
CA LYS A 338 -7.32 17.57 25.32
C LYS A 338 -7.89 17.05 26.63
#